data_AF-A0A3N5I401-F1
#
_entry.id   AF-A0A3N5I401-F1
#
_cell.length_a   1.000
_cell.length_b   1.000
_cell.length_c   1.000
_cell.angle_alpha   90.00
_cell.angle_beta   90.00
_cell.angle_gamma   90.00
#
_symmetry.space_group_name_H-M   'P 1'
#
loop_
_entity.id
_entity.type
_entity.pdbx_description
1 polymer ?
#
loop_
_entity_poly.entity_id
_entity_poly.type
_entity_poly.pdbx_seq_one_letter_code
_entity_poly.pdbx_strand_id
1 'polypeptide(L)'
;MDLGNMGKWSENHKLTFTTFTDLSQKPEVYELIAEEIRQINQSLPKVARVKRFVMLYKELDADDDEMTRTRKLRRGFVAERYANLIEALYEDREELAVESEIRYQDGTGFTMKTQVRIKEVKD
;
A
#
# COMPACT_ATOMS: atom_id res chain seq x y z
N MET A 1 -4.01 4.59 -1.15
CA MET A 1 -5.22 4.11 -1.85
C MET A 1 -6.41 4.81 -1.22
N ASP A 2 -7.35 5.33 -1.98
CA ASP A 2 -8.56 5.97 -1.43
C ASP A 2 -9.64 4.90 -1.17
N LEU A 3 -10.09 4.77 0.08
CA LEU A 3 -11.02 3.71 0.47
C LEU A 3 -12.42 3.90 -0.13
N GLY A 4 -12.87 5.15 -0.31
CA GLY A 4 -14.21 5.44 -0.84
C GLY A 4 -14.36 5.03 -2.31
N ASN A 5 -13.38 5.37 -3.14
CA ASN A 5 -13.36 4.97 -4.55
C ASN A 5 -13.17 3.47 -4.71
N MET A 6 -12.26 2.87 -3.93
CA MET A 6 -12.01 1.44 -4.00
C MET A 6 -13.18 0.61 -3.48
N GLY A 7 -13.89 1.07 -2.45
CA GLY A 7 -15.10 0.41 -1.97
C GLY A 7 -16.16 0.27 -3.07
N LYS A 8 -16.43 1.36 -3.80
CA LYS A 8 -17.37 1.34 -4.95
C LYS A 8 -16.90 0.41 -6.06
N TRP A 9 -15.60 0.43 -6.38
CA TRP A 9 -15.04 -0.48 -7.37
C TRP A 9 -15.23 -1.94 -6.93
N SER A 10 -14.95 -2.26 -5.67
CA SER A 10 -15.10 -3.60 -5.11
C SER A 10 -16.54 -4.08 -5.13
N GLU A 11 -17.52 -3.23 -4.81
CA GLU A 11 -18.95 -3.56 -4.92
C GLU A 11 -19.32 -3.97 -6.34
N ASN A 12 -18.90 -3.21 -7.34
CA ASN A 12 -19.15 -3.51 -8.76
C ASN A 12 -18.52 -4.83 -9.20
N HIS A 13 -17.42 -5.23 -8.56
CA HIS A 13 -16.69 -6.48 -8.84
C HIS A 13 -17.07 -7.62 -7.87
N LYS A 14 -18.08 -7.42 -7.01
CA LYS A 14 -18.56 -8.39 -6.00
C LYS A 14 -17.46 -8.85 -5.04
N LEU A 15 -16.52 -7.95 -4.73
CA LEU A 15 -15.44 -8.20 -3.78
C LEU A 15 -15.85 -7.76 -2.38
N THR A 16 -16.10 -8.73 -1.51
CA THR A 16 -16.39 -8.47 -0.09
C THR A 16 -15.09 -8.13 0.63
N PHE A 17 -15.12 -7.06 1.43
CA PHE A 17 -14.03 -6.70 2.33
C PHE A 17 -14.58 -6.13 3.64
N THR A 18 -13.81 -6.22 4.71
CA THR A 18 -14.22 -5.74 6.04
C THR A 18 -13.34 -4.62 6.58
N THR A 19 -12.10 -4.51 6.10
CA THR A 19 -11.12 -3.54 6.56
C THR A 19 -10.31 -3.00 5.39
N PHE A 20 -9.64 -1.86 5.60
CA PHE A 20 -8.67 -1.34 4.63
C PHE A 20 -7.58 -2.37 4.34
N THR A 21 -7.04 -3.01 5.39
CA THR A 21 -6.01 -4.04 5.26
C THR A 21 -6.47 -5.16 4.34
N ASP A 22 -7.64 -5.75 4.61
CA ASP A 22 -8.21 -6.81 3.79
C ASP A 22 -8.33 -6.37 2.33
N LEU A 23 -8.96 -5.22 2.07
CA LEU A 23 -9.13 -4.71 0.71
C LEU A 23 -7.81 -4.45 -0.01
N SER A 24 -6.89 -3.73 0.64
CA SER A 24 -5.58 -3.37 0.09
C SER A 24 -4.73 -4.59 -0.25
N GLN A 25 -4.94 -5.72 0.42
CA GLN A 25 -4.15 -6.93 0.18
C GLN A 25 -4.81 -7.92 -0.78
N LYS A 26 -5.99 -7.60 -1.33
CA LYS A 26 -6.66 -8.47 -2.30
C LYS A 26 -5.87 -8.56 -3.62
N PRO A 27 -5.71 -9.77 -4.18
CA PRO A 27 -5.05 -9.97 -5.47
C PRO A 27 -5.66 -9.11 -6.59
N GLU A 28 -6.99 -8.97 -6.60
CA GLU A 28 -7.73 -8.21 -7.61
C GLU A 28 -7.40 -6.72 -7.56
N VAL A 29 -7.17 -6.18 -6.36
CA VAL A 29 -6.76 -4.78 -6.18
C VAL A 29 -5.31 -4.59 -6.62
N TYR A 30 -4.41 -5.53 -6.31
CA TYR A 30 -3.05 -5.51 -6.84
C TYR A 30 -3.04 -5.55 -8.37
N GLU A 31 -3.89 -6.35 -9.00
CA GLU A 31 -3.95 -6.42 -10.45
C GLU A 31 -4.52 -5.14 -11.07
N LEU A 32 -5.57 -4.57 -10.47
CA LEU A 32 -6.12 -3.28 -10.88
C LEU A 32 -5.03 -2.20 -10.88
N ILE A 33 -4.30 -2.06 -9.77
CA ILE A 33 -3.25 -1.04 -9.66
C ILE A 33 -2.08 -1.35 -10.61
N ALA A 34 -1.74 -2.62 -10.81
CA ALA A 34 -0.70 -3.02 -11.77
C ALA A 34 -1.08 -2.62 -13.20
N GLU A 35 -2.34 -2.79 -13.61
CA GLU A 35 -2.85 -2.35 -14.92
C GLU A 35 -2.71 -0.83 -15.10
N GLU A 36 -3.14 -0.05 -14.11
CA GLU A 36 -3.01 1.42 -14.15
C GLU A 36 -1.54 1.86 -14.24
N ILE A 37 -0.65 1.21 -13.48
CA ILE A 37 0.78 1.49 -13.56
C ILE A 37 1.35 1.10 -14.94
N ARG A 38 0.92 -0.03 -15.52
CA ARG A 38 1.32 -0.43 -16.88
C ARG A 38 0.94 0.62 -17.91
N GLN A 39 -0.27 1.17 -17.83
CA GLN A 39 -0.72 2.25 -18.72
C GLN A 39 0.12 3.53 -18.53
N ILE A 40 0.37 3.94 -17.29
CA ILE A 40 1.19 5.12 -16.99
C ILE A 40 2.63 4.93 -17.50
N ASN A 41 3.23 3.74 -17.30
CA ASN A 41 4.58 3.41 -17.74
C ASN A 41 4.79 3.58 -19.25
N GLN A 42 3.75 3.45 -20.07
CA GLN A 42 3.83 3.69 -21.52
C GLN A 42 4.18 5.15 -21.85
N SER A 43 3.78 6.09 -20.99
CA SER A 43 4.08 7.51 -21.13
C SER A 43 5.43 7.93 -20.54
N LEU A 44 6.09 7.04 -19.79
CA LEU A 44 7.33 7.33 -19.07
C LEU A 44 8.58 6.82 -19.81
N PRO A 45 9.70 7.57 -19.76
CA PRO A 45 11.00 7.05 -20.18
C PRO A 45 11.35 5.77 -19.42
N LYS A 46 12.07 4.84 -20.06
CA LYS A 46 12.42 3.52 -19.47
C LYS A 46 13.03 3.62 -18.07
N VAL A 47 13.86 4.64 -17.81
CA VAL A 47 14.52 4.86 -16.52
C VAL A 47 13.58 5.31 -15.40
N ALA A 48 12.41 5.86 -15.74
CA ALA A 48 11.41 6.37 -14.81
C ALA A 48 10.21 5.43 -14.62
N ARG A 49 10.18 4.29 -15.33
CA ARG A 49 9.10 3.31 -15.22
C ARG A 49 9.12 2.63 -13.86
N VAL A 50 7.94 2.45 -13.28
CA VAL A 50 7.76 1.68 -12.06
C VAL A 50 7.85 0.19 -12.40
N LYS A 51 8.81 -0.51 -11.81
CA LYS A 51 9.04 -1.94 -12.07
C LYS A 51 8.38 -2.86 -11.04
N ARG A 52 8.38 -2.45 -9.77
CA ARG A 52 7.77 -3.19 -8.66
C ARG A 52 7.08 -2.18 -7.75
N PHE A 53 5.97 -2.59 -7.13
CA PHE A 53 5.30 -1.78 -6.11
C PHE A 53 4.73 -2.68 -5.00
N VAL A 54 4.42 -2.05 -3.87
CA VAL A 54 3.75 -2.65 -2.73
C VAL A 54 2.64 -1.71 -2.28
N MET A 55 1.49 -2.25 -1.88
CA MET A 55 0.44 -1.46 -1.24
C MET A 55 0.60 -1.53 0.26
N LEU A 56 0.58 -0.37 0.92
CA LEU A 56 0.59 -0.31 2.37
C LEU A 56 -0.65 -1.00 2.94
N TYR A 57 -0.44 -1.71 4.05
CA TYR A 57 -1.46 -2.45 4.78
C TYR A 57 -2.32 -1.55 5.69
N LYS A 58 -1.97 -0.27 5.81
CA LYS A 58 -2.74 0.74 6.54
C LYS A 58 -2.71 2.07 5.79
N GLU A 59 -3.65 2.94 6.13
CA GLU A 59 -3.62 4.32 5.67
C GLU A 59 -2.50 5.12 6.35
N LEU A 60 -1.98 6.10 5.62
CA LEU A 60 -1.03 7.05 6.17
C LEU A 60 -1.78 8.08 7.00
N ASP A 61 -1.38 8.25 8.25
CA ASP A 61 -2.05 9.13 9.20
C ASP A 61 -1.17 10.32 9.60
N ALA A 62 -1.79 11.49 9.79
CA ALA A 62 -1.12 12.65 10.34
C ALA A 62 -0.84 12.51 11.85
N ASP A 63 -1.67 11.74 12.57
CA ASP A 63 -1.49 11.47 14.00
C ASP A 63 -0.35 10.47 14.26
N ASP A 64 0.01 9.66 13.26
CA ASP A 64 1.17 8.76 13.26
C ASP A 64 2.48 9.44 12.80
N ASP A 65 2.47 10.76 12.59
CA ASP A 65 3.60 11.54 12.04
C ASP A 65 4.08 11.10 10.63
N GLU A 66 3.27 10.32 9.91
CA GLU A 66 3.58 9.90 8.54
C GLU A 66 3.24 10.99 7.52
N MET A 67 2.30 11.86 7.88
CA MET A 67 1.86 12.99 7.06
C MET A 67 1.77 14.27 7.87
N THR A 68 1.75 15.40 7.17
CA THR A 68 1.30 16.67 7.74
C THR A 68 -0.23 16.68 7.81
N ARG A 69 -0.82 17.53 8.66
CA ARG A 69 -2.29 17.77 8.66
C ARG A 69 -2.84 18.21 7.30
N THR A 70 -2.00 18.75 6.43
CA THR A 70 -2.33 19.10 5.03
C THR A 70 -2.13 17.95 4.04
N ARG A 71 -1.99 16.70 4.50
CA ARG A 71 -1.78 15.49 3.68
C ARG A 71 -0.52 15.50 2.82
N LYS A 72 0.52 16.24 3.23
CA LYS A 72 1.87 16.10 2.65
C LYS A 72 2.64 14.99 3.36
N LEU A 73 3.26 14.10 2.60
CA LEU A 73 4.06 12.99 3.12
C LEU A 73 5.33 13.48 3.84
N ARG A 74 5.59 12.99 5.05
CA ARG A 74 6.85 13.22 5.77
C ARG A 74 7.87 12.14 5.37
N ARG A 75 8.48 12.35 4.20
CA ARG A 75 9.33 11.35 3.51
C ARG A 75 10.39 10.68 4.38
N GLY A 76 11.13 11.45 5.20
CA GLY A 76 12.18 10.87 6.06
C GLY A 76 11.63 9.87 7.07
N PHE A 77 10.60 10.29 7.83
CA PHE A 77 9.93 9.44 8.81
C PHE A 77 9.31 8.18 8.17
N VAL A 78 8.65 8.35 7.02
CA VAL A 78 8.05 7.24 6.28
C VAL A 78 9.11 6.29 5.75
N ALA A 79 10.24 6.80 5.24
CA ALA A 79 11.33 5.95 4.76
C ALA A 79 11.95 5.11 5.88
N GLU A 80 12.13 5.68 7.07
CA GLU A 80 12.61 4.95 8.25
C GLU A 80 11.60 3.90 8.73
N ARG A 81 10.33 4.29 8.88
CA ARG A 81 9.26 3.42 9.38
C ARG A 81 9.00 2.22 8.47
N TYR A 82 9.11 2.42 7.16
CA TYR A 82 8.83 1.40 6.15
C TYR A 82 10.10 0.89 5.45
N ALA A 83 11.27 1.03 6.08
CA ALA A 83 12.56 0.63 5.50
C ALA A 83 12.53 -0.80 4.97
N ASN A 84 12.03 -1.76 5.75
CA ASN A 84 11.92 -3.17 5.35
C ASN A 84 11.05 -3.38 4.09
N LEU A 85 9.98 -2.58 3.91
CA LEU A 85 9.16 -2.66 2.70
C LEU A 85 9.89 -2.09 1.50
N ILE A 86 10.59 -0.97 1.69
CA ILE A 86 11.36 -0.30 0.64
C ILE A 86 12.51 -1.21 0.20
N GLU A 87 13.25 -1.80 1.13
CA GLU A 87 14.30 -2.78 0.85
C GLU A 87 13.76 -3.97 0.08
N ALA A 88 12.61 -4.51 0.48
CA ALA A 88 11.99 -5.64 -0.20
C ALA A 88 11.57 -5.33 -1.66
N LEU A 89 11.35 -4.07 -2.03
CA LEU A 89 11.13 -3.67 -3.44
C LEU A 89 12.39 -3.82 -4.30
N TYR A 90 13.57 -3.77 -3.69
CA TYR A 90 14.87 -3.93 -4.37
C TYR A 90 15.41 -5.36 -4.31
N GLU A 91 14.87 -6.20 -3.44
CA GLU A 91 15.19 -7.62 -3.34
C GLU A 91 14.31 -8.47 -4.28
N ASP A 92 14.70 -9.72 -4.49
CA ASP A 92 13.87 -10.69 -5.21
C ASP A 92 12.87 -11.39 -4.28
N ARG A 93 11.96 -10.59 -3.71
CA ARG A 93 10.86 -11.08 -2.88
C ARG A 93 9.52 -10.84 -3.56
N GLU A 94 8.59 -11.76 -3.29
CA GLU A 94 7.20 -11.65 -3.73
C GLU A 94 6.25 -11.25 -2.59
N GLU A 95 6.62 -11.57 -1.35
CA GLU A 95 5.81 -11.27 -0.17
C GLU A 95 6.69 -10.90 1.03
N LEU A 96 6.14 -10.09 1.93
CA LEU A 96 6.77 -9.73 3.20
C LEU A 96 5.74 -9.81 4.33
N ALA A 97 6.05 -10.56 5.38
CA ALA A 97 5.30 -10.51 6.63
C ALA A 97 5.59 -9.19 7.36
N VAL A 98 4.54 -8.49 7.75
CA VAL A 98 4.63 -7.20 8.43
C VAL A 98 3.81 -7.23 9.70
N GLU A 99 4.33 -6.53 10.70
CA GLU A 99 3.70 -6.35 11.99
C GLU A 99 3.59 -4.86 12.27
N SER A 100 2.40 -4.42 12.68
CA SER A 100 2.15 -3.02 13.01
C SER A 100 1.34 -2.91 14.27
N GLU A 101 1.82 -2.11 15.21
CA GLU A 101 1.00 -1.63 16.31
C GLU A 101 -0.01 -0.62 15.75
N ILE A 102 -1.30 -0.91 15.91
CA ILE A 102 -2.37 0.04 15.69
C ILE A 102 -2.84 0.50 17.06
N ARG A 103 -2.75 1.80 17.31
CA ARG A 103 -3.21 2.43 18.55
C ARG A 103 -4.51 3.16 18.28
N TYR A 104 -5.53 2.84 19.06
CA TYR A 104 -6.79 3.54 19.06
C TYR A 104 -6.70 4.77 19.98
N GLN A 105 -7.56 5.75 19.71
CA GLN A 105 -7.61 7.01 20.48
C GLN A 105 -8.01 6.81 21.94
N ASP A 106 -8.63 5.68 22.28
CA ASP A 106 -8.98 5.30 23.66
C ASP A 106 -7.80 4.68 24.43
N GLY A 107 -6.61 4.63 23.83
CA GLY A 107 -5.40 4.05 24.42
C GLY A 107 -5.30 2.53 24.30
N THR A 108 -6.33 1.86 23.76
CA THR A 108 -6.21 0.45 23.39
C THR A 108 -5.35 0.32 22.15
N GLY A 109 -4.60 -0.77 22.06
CA GLY A 109 -3.79 -1.07 20.89
C GLY A 109 -3.90 -2.53 20.54
N PHE A 110 -3.79 -2.84 19.27
CA PHE A 110 -3.63 -4.21 18.82
C PHE A 110 -2.46 -4.32 17.86
N THR A 111 -1.79 -5.45 17.93
CA THR A 111 -0.76 -5.82 16.96
C THR A 111 -1.45 -6.45 15.77
N MET A 112 -1.41 -5.78 14.62
CA MET A 112 -1.83 -6.36 13.36
C MET A 112 -0.66 -7.09 12.73
N LYS A 113 -0.88 -8.36 12.38
CA LYS A 113 0.04 -9.12 11.51
C LYS A 113 -0.64 -9.34 10.18
N THR A 114 0.05 -9.00 9.09
CA THR A 114 -0.42 -9.29 7.74
C THR A 114 0.75 -9.62 6.83
N GLN A 115 0.44 -10.09 5.63
CA GLN A 115 1.39 -10.23 4.55
C GLN A 115 1.08 -9.16 3.50
N VAL A 116 2.13 -8.52 3.01
CA VAL A 116 2.01 -7.65 1.84
C VAL A 116 2.70 -8.29 0.65
N ARG A 117 2.21 -7.95 -0.54
CA ARG A 117 2.75 -8.47 -1.80
C ARG A 117 3.61 -7.42 -2.48
N ILE A 118 4.73 -7.88 -3.02
CA ILE A 118 5.61 -7.11 -3.87
C ILE A 118 5.25 -7.48 -5.30
N LYS A 119 4.47 -6.62 -5.95
CA LYS A 119 3.94 -6.88 -7.28
C LYS A 119 4.91 -6.34 -8.32
N GLU A 120 5.40 -7.23 -9.17
CA GLU A 120 6.10 -6.86 -10.39
C GLU A 120 5.12 -6.32 -11.44
N VAL A 121 5.54 -5.26 -12.12
CA VAL A 121 4.85 -4.63 -13.23
C VAL A 121 5.60 -5.04 -14.50
N LYS A 122 5.04 -6.01 -15.22
CA LYS A 122 5.57 -6.44 -16.51
C LYS A 122 5.24 -5.39 -17.58
N ASP A 123 6.20 -5.08 -18.45
CA ASP A 123 5.99 -4.18 -19.60
C ASP A 123 4.98 -4.77 -20.60
#